data_AF-A0A520IH17-F1
#
_entry.id   AF-A0A520IH17-F1
#
_cell.length_a   1.000
_cell.length_b   1.000
_cell.length_c   1.000
_cell.angle_alpha   90.00
_cell.angle_beta   90.00
_cell.angle_gamma   90.00
#
_symmetry.space_group_name_H-M   'P 1'
#
loop_
_entity.id
_entity.type
_entity.pdbx_description
1 polymer ?
#
loop_
_entity_poly.entity_id
_entity_poly.type
_entity_poly.pdbx_seq_one_letter_code
_entity_poly.pdbx_strand_id
1 'polypeptide(L)'
;TIYGGQGTETLSGDGGNDTIYAGRGEQIVFGGTGSDIIHGAAGWQTLDGGDGSDTIYGGTGTQFLMGDGGSDLIFGGAGSQTLWGGVGSDTLWAGSGTQILDGNAGSDILHAGGGNDTLTGGAGRDVFAFDRASSGRDVITDFRVGQDMIEVEKGNSGLASLRLSDLFLHLATGKDGAAVLTLGSGATITLTGISTDQLAKLVKEIGKNAVYKKTDVTLKGDVDQLIDLALKTFGRVDVLWNNAGIMPISFFEEGNLEEWERMVDVNIKGVLYGIHAVLPAMLKAGKGHILSTSSTAGLKIFPSTGVYSATKSAVKSIMEGLREELAGKIKVTTLYPGAVSTELGRDITSKRVFEMIGKMGPMASMEADAIADAVIYAISQPEDIGVNEITIRPLQQAI
;
A
#
# COMPACT_ATOMS: atom_id res chain seq x y z
N THR A 1 -14.46 -24.51 16.75
CA THR A 1 -15.71 -24.24 15.98
C THR A 1 -16.93 -24.23 16.87
N ILE A 2 -17.73 -23.18 16.80
CA ILE A 2 -18.86 -22.88 17.70
C ILE A 2 -20.08 -22.45 16.86
N TYR A 3 -21.28 -22.85 17.29
CA TYR A 3 -22.55 -22.48 16.63
C TYR A 3 -23.53 -21.88 17.64
N GLY A 4 -23.88 -20.61 17.44
CA GLY A 4 -25.01 -19.94 18.07
C GLY A 4 -26.33 -20.25 17.36
N GLY A 5 -27.44 -19.92 18.02
CA GLY A 5 -28.79 -20.26 17.62
C GLY A 5 -29.62 -19.06 17.18
N GLN A 6 -30.78 -18.93 17.82
CA GLN A 6 -31.69 -17.80 17.65
C GLN A 6 -31.86 -17.15 19.01
N GLY A 7 -31.97 -15.83 19.03
CA GLY A 7 -32.27 -15.08 20.24
C GLY A 7 -31.08 -14.29 20.70
N THR A 8 -30.85 -14.27 22.02
CA THR A 8 -29.73 -13.54 22.62
C THR A 8 -28.75 -14.50 23.24
N GLU A 9 -27.55 -14.62 22.68
CA GLU A 9 -26.49 -15.48 23.23
C GLU A 9 -25.14 -14.75 23.33
N THR A 10 -24.25 -15.30 24.17
CA THR A 10 -22.84 -14.93 24.25
C THR A 10 -22.00 -16.15 23.89
N LEU A 11 -21.07 -15.99 22.94
CA LEU A 11 -20.19 -17.03 22.43
C LEU A 11 -18.72 -16.62 22.63
N SER A 12 -17.84 -17.57 22.94
CA SER A 12 -16.40 -17.33 23.14
C SER A 12 -15.59 -18.46 22.52
N GLY A 13 -14.61 -18.14 21.67
CA GLY A 13 -13.59 -19.08 21.15
C GLY A 13 -12.45 -19.35 22.14
N ASP A 14 -12.28 -18.48 23.13
CA ASP A 14 -11.20 -18.49 24.12
C ASP A 14 -9.80 -18.37 23.50
N GLY A 15 -9.16 -19.48 23.14
CA GLY A 15 -7.80 -19.43 22.62
C GLY A 15 -7.53 -20.54 21.60
N GLY A 16 -6.72 -20.21 20.60
CA GLY A 16 -6.55 -21.02 19.40
C GLY A 16 -7.28 -20.39 18.23
N ASN A 17 -7.22 -21.04 17.07
CA ASN A 17 -7.88 -20.55 15.88
C ASN A 17 -9.27 -21.18 15.77
N ASP A 18 -10.30 -20.38 15.95
CA ASP A 18 -11.68 -20.79 15.99
C ASP A 18 -12.49 -20.40 14.76
N THR A 19 -13.66 -21.01 14.66
CA THR A 19 -14.66 -20.66 13.66
C THR A 19 -16.00 -20.57 14.35
N ILE A 20 -16.55 -19.37 14.44
CA ILE A 20 -17.76 -19.10 15.23
C ILE A 20 -18.88 -18.66 14.28
N TYR A 21 -20.01 -19.34 14.34
CA TYR A 21 -21.23 -18.92 13.66
C TYR A 21 -22.18 -18.33 14.68
N ALA A 22 -22.40 -17.01 14.67
CA ALA A 22 -23.15 -16.31 15.72
C ALA A 22 -24.63 -16.72 15.78
N GLY A 23 -25.21 -17.18 14.68
CA GLY A 23 -26.66 -17.39 14.58
C GLY A 23 -27.41 -16.05 14.41
N ARG A 24 -28.74 -16.05 14.50
CA ARG A 24 -29.56 -14.83 14.31
C ARG A 24 -29.98 -14.22 15.64
N GLY A 25 -30.28 -12.93 15.62
CA GLY A 25 -30.74 -12.19 16.81
C GLY A 25 -29.62 -11.39 17.45
N GLU A 26 -29.73 -11.16 18.75
CA GLU A 26 -28.81 -10.30 19.49
C GLU A 26 -27.61 -11.07 20.03
N GLN A 27 -26.46 -11.01 19.35
CA GLN A 27 -25.32 -11.87 19.71
C GLN A 27 -24.16 -11.05 20.23
N ILE A 28 -23.44 -11.58 21.22
CA ILE A 28 -22.13 -11.08 21.63
C ILE A 28 -21.13 -12.21 21.40
N VAL A 29 -20.15 -12.00 20.53
CA VAL A 29 -19.20 -13.03 20.12
C VAL A 29 -17.79 -12.53 20.35
N PHE A 30 -16.98 -13.34 21.03
CA PHE A 30 -15.55 -13.13 21.22
C PHE A 30 -14.78 -14.27 20.55
N GLY A 31 -13.84 -13.94 19.66
CA GLY A 31 -12.88 -14.90 19.10
C GLY A 31 -11.87 -15.33 20.17
N GLY A 32 -11.18 -14.35 20.74
CA GLY A 32 -10.25 -14.55 21.85
C GLY A 32 -8.82 -14.38 21.38
N THR A 33 -7.93 -15.33 21.65
CA THR A 33 -6.56 -15.29 21.12
C THR A 33 -6.40 -16.28 19.98
N GLY A 34 -5.77 -15.89 18.87
CA GLY A 34 -5.56 -16.75 17.71
C GLY A 34 -6.11 -16.11 16.45
N SER A 35 -6.00 -16.79 15.31
CA SER A 35 -6.62 -16.32 14.07
C SER A 35 -8.00 -16.94 13.90
N ASP A 36 -9.03 -16.16 14.19
CA ASP A 36 -10.42 -16.57 14.26
C ASP A 36 -11.21 -16.21 12.99
N ILE A 37 -12.25 -16.99 12.73
CA ILE A 37 -13.24 -16.70 11.69
C ILE A 37 -14.61 -16.57 12.34
N ILE A 38 -15.17 -15.36 12.31
CA ILE A 38 -16.48 -15.08 12.91
C ILE A 38 -17.50 -14.79 11.80
N HIS A 39 -18.55 -15.60 11.76
CA HIS A 39 -19.69 -15.45 10.86
C HIS A 39 -20.91 -14.94 11.65
N GLY A 40 -21.18 -13.65 11.54
CA GLY A 40 -22.44 -13.04 11.91
C GLY A 40 -23.60 -13.48 11.02
N ALA A 41 -24.81 -13.03 11.37
CA ALA A 41 -26.01 -13.24 10.57
C ALA A 41 -26.95 -12.03 10.64
N ALA A 42 -28.26 -12.27 10.48
CA ALA A 42 -29.26 -11.22 10.65
C ALA A 42 -29.50 -10.93 12.14
N GLY A 43 -29.49 -9.66 12.53
CA GLY A 43 -29.83 -9.23 13.89
C GLY A 43 -29.04 -8.01 14.35
N TRP A 44 -28.95 -7.81 15.66
CA TRP A 44 -28.03 -6.83 16.24
C TRP A 44 -26.90 -7.53 16.98
N GLN A 45 -25.68 -7.54 16.46
CA GLN A 45 -24.58 -8.33 17.03
C GLN A 45 -23.36 -7.46 17.32
N THR A 46 -22.62 -7.88 18.33
CA THR A 46 -21.26 -7.43 18.64
C THR A 46 -20.34 -8.60 18.35
N LEU A 47 -19.45 -8.45 17.38
CA LEU A 47 -18.49 -9.47 16.96
C LEU A 47 -17.09 -8.92 17.18
N ASP A 48 -16.33 -9.58 18.04
CA ASP A 48 -15.01 -9.19 18.49
C ASP A 48 -14.02 -10.31 18.14
N GLY A 49 -13.00 -9.99 17.33
CA GLY A 49 -11.93 -10.90 16.95
C GLY A 49 -11.03 -11.22 18.13
N GLY A 50 -10.45 -10.18 18.73
CA GLY A 50 -9.56 -10.28 19.88
C GLY A 50 -8.10 -10.17 19.46
N ASP A 51 -7.21 -10.94 20.07
CA ASP A 51 -5.79 -10.93 19.70
C ASP A 51 -5.53 -11.91 18.55
N GLY A 52 -5.09 -11.42 17.40
CA GLY A 52 -4.65 -12.23 16.27
C GLY A 52 -5.01 -11.60 14.94
N SER A 53 -4.81 -12.35 13.86
CA SER A 53 -5.26 -11.92 12.53
C SER A 53 -6.59 -12.61 12.22
N ASP A 54 -7.68 -11.87 12.34
CA ASP A 54 -9.03 -12.38 12.32
C ASP A 54 -9.77 -12.08 11.01
N THR A 55 -10.82 -12.87 10.75
CA THR A 55 -11.75 -12.61 9.66
C THR A 55 -13.17 -12.55 10.17
N ILE A 56 -13.82 -11.40 10.04
CA ILE A 56 -15.16 -11.16 10.57
C ILE A 56 -16.14 -10.86 9.44
N TYR A 57 -17.26 -11.57 9.41
CA TYR A 57 -18.37 -11.34 8.49
C TYR A 57 -19.62 -10.90 9.25
N GLY A 58 -19.96 -9.61 9.23
CA GLY A 58 -21.06 -9.04 10.01
C GLY A 58 -22.47 -9.51 9.61
N GLY A 59 -22.69 -9.80 8.32
CA GLY A 59 -23.99 -10.27 7.84
C GLY A 59 -24.98 -9.12 7.56
N THR A 60 -26.18 -9.17 8.15
CA THR A 60 -27.22 -8.16 7.90
C THR A 60 -27.79 -7.56 9.18
N GLY A 61 -28.28 -6.33 9.12
CA GLY A 61 -28.83 -5.64 10.28
C GLY A 61 -27.85 -4.60 10.83
N THR A 62 -27.80 -4.44 12.15
CA THR A 62 -26.92 -3.47 12.79
C THR A 62 -25.87 -4.22 13.58
N GLN A 63 -24.60 -4.06 13.23
CA GLN A 63 -23.49 -4.83 13.77
C GLN A 63 -22.42 -3.89 14.30
N PHE A 64 -21.76 -4.34 15.35
CA PHE A 64 -20.56 -3.73 15.87
C PHE A 64 -19.43 -4.76 15.72
N LEU A 65 -18.46 -4.46 14.87
CA LEU A 65 -17.41 -5.37 14.45
C LEU A 65 -16.06 -4.80 14.89
N MET A 66 -15.27 -5.58 15.64
CA MET A 66 -13.96 -5.18 16.15
C MET A 66 -12.94 -6.26 15.79
N GLY A 67 -11.84 -5.87 15.15
CA GLY A 67 -10.68 -6.76 14.93
C GLY A 67 -9.81 -6.88 16.18
N ASP A 68 -9.64 -5.76 16.90
CA ASP A 68 -8.82 -5.62 18.10
C ASP A 68 -7.31 -5.70 17.81
N GLY A 69 -6.66 -6.85 17.89
CA GLY A 69 -5.21 -6.95 17.96
C GLY A 69 -4.58 -7.78 16.85
N GLY A 70 -4.32 -7.20 15.69
CA GLY A 70 -3.50 -7.82 14.65
C GLY A 70 -3.82 -7.25 13.28
N SER A 71 -3.60 -8.02 12.23
CA SER A 71 -4.00 -7.59 10.87
C SER A 71 -5.28 -8.31 10.48
N ASP A 72 -6.38 -7.57 10.49
CA ASP A 72 -7.73 -8.11 10.42
C ASP A 72 -8.41 -7.85 9.08
N LEU A 73 -9.36 -8.73 8.75
CA LEU A 73 -10.21 -8.63 7.58
C LEU A 73 -11.68 -8.61 7.98
N ILE A 74 -12.31 -7.44 7.88
CA ILE A 74 -13.68 -7.24 8.37
C ILE A 74 -14.62 -6.91 7.21
N PHE A 75 -15.70 -7.68 7.08
CA PHE A 75 -16.77 -7.47 6.10
C PHE A 75 -18.06 -7.09 6.82
N GLY A 76 -18.47 -5.83 6.75
CA GLY A 76 -19.69 -5.30 7.36
C GLY A 76 -20.99 -5.92 6.84
N GLY A 77 -21.10 -6.06 5.52
CA GLY A 77 -22.30 -6.60 4.88
C GLY A 77 -23.39 -5.54 4.66
N ALA A 78 -24.66 -5.87 4.90
CA ALA A 78 -25.78 -4.98 4.58
C ALA A 78 -26.47 -4.44 5.83
N GLY A 79 -26.81 -3.15 5.85
CA GLY A 79 -27.47 -2.50 6.99
C GLY A 79 -26.62 -1.36 7.53
N SER A 80 -26.61 -1.15 8.85
CA SER A 80 -25.81 -0.08 9.47
C SER A 80 -24.83 -0.66 10.47
N GLN A 81 -23.58 -0.71 10.07
CA GLN A 81 -22.48 -1.31 10.80
C GLN A 81 -21.53 -0.24 11.34
N THR A 82 -20.87 -0.58 12.43
CA THR A 82 -19.66 0.09 12.90
C THR A 82 -18.52 -0.93 12.86
N LEU A 83 -17.45 -0.59 12.14
CA LEU A 83 -16.28 -1.44 11.94
C LEU A 83 -15.07 -0.75 12.56
N TRP A 84 -14.40 -1.42 13.48
CA TRP A 84 -13.13 -1.00 14.06
C TRP A 84 -12.05 -2.02 13.72
N GLY A 85 -10.98 -1.58 13.07
CA GLY A 85 -9.80 -2.41 12.78
C GLY A 85 -9.10 -2.78 14.07
N GLY A 86 -8.42 -1.81 14.68
CA GLY A 86 -7.78 -2.00 15.97
C GLY A 86 -6.30 -1.66 15.87
N VAL A 87 -5.43 -2.55 16.36
CA VAL A 87 -3.98 -2.41 16.27
C VAL A 87 -3.46 -3.34 15.19
N GLY A 88 -2.90 -2.79 14.13
CA GLY A 88 -2.24 -3.50 13.05
C GLY A 88 -2.72 -2.97 11.70
N SER A 89 -2.30 -3.60 10.61
CA SER A 89 -2.74 -3.18 9.28
C SER A 89 -3.99 -3.94 8.89
N ASP A 90 -5.13 -3.24 8.90
CA ASP A 90 -6.46 -3.82 8.75
C ASP A 90 -7.06 -3.55 7.37
N THR A 91 -8.01 -4.40 6.98
CA THR A 91 -8.81 -4.21 5.77
C THR A 91 -10.30 -4.28 6.12
N LEU A 92 -10.97 -3.13 6.01
CA LEU A 92 -12.38 -2.96 6.37
C LEU A 92 -13.24 -2.79 5.11
N TRP A 93 -14.17 -3.71 4.88
CA TRP A 93 -15.16 -3.67 3.81
C TRP A 93 -16.55 -3.38 4.37
N ALA A 94 -17.01 -2.14 4.25
CA ALA A 94 -18.24 -1.73 4.90
C ALA A 94 -19.50 -2.39 4.31
N GLY A 95 -19.56 -2.51 2.97
CA GLY A 95 -20.67 -3.14 2.26
C GLY A 95 -21.74 -2.15 1.83
N SER A 96 -23.01 -2.38 2.17
CA SER A 96 -24.13 -1.54 1.71
C SER A 96 -24.95 -0.96 2.86
N GLY A 97 -25.37 0.29 2.73
CA GLY A 97 -26.07 1.05 3.77
C GLY A 97 -25.15 2.09 4.41
N THR A 98 -25.59 2.80 5.44
CA THR A 98 -24.74 3.81 6.12
C THR A 98 -23.89 3.16 7.19
N GLN A 99 -22.57 3.27 7.03
CA GLN A 99 -21.55 2.65 7.87
C GLN A 99 -20.69 3.68 8.60
N ILE A 100 -20.07 3.25 9.71
CA ILE A 100 -18.98 3.95 10.39
C ILE A 100 -17.76 3.03 10.37
N LEU A 101 -16.63 3.52 9.88
CA LEU A 101 -15.36 2.78 9.85
C LEU A 101 -14.29 3.56 10.60
N ASP A 102 -13.52 2.86 11.41
CA ASP A 102 -12.33 3.38 12.09
C ASP A 102 -11.18 2.37 11.96
N GLY A 103 -10.11 2.75 11.26
CA GLY A 103 -8.90 1.92 11.16
C GLY A 103 -8.18 1.77 12.50
N ASN A 104 -8.29 2.77 13.37
CA ASN A 104 -7.50 2.92 14.60
C ASN A 104 -5.99 3.04 14.35
N ALA A 105 -5.17 2.03 14.63
CA ALA A 105 -3.73 2.15 14.65
C ALA A 105 -3.07 1.18 13.68
N GLY A 106 -2.40 1.68 12.67
CA GLY A 106 -1.72 0.93 11.63
C GLY A 106 -2.03 1.54 10.27
N SER A 107 -1.44 0.97 9.23
CA SER A 107 -1.69 1.43 7.86
C SER A 107 -2.86 0.63 7.29
N ASP A 108 -4.04 1.24 7.24
CA ASP A 108 -5.31 0.54 7.01
C ASP A 108 -5.88 0.76 5.61
N ILE A 109 -6.75 -0.16 5.17
CA ILE A 109 -7.52 -0.03 3.93
C ILE A 109 -9.01 -0.05 4.26
N LEU A 110 -9.67 1.08 4.04
CA LEU A 110 -11.09 1.27 4.33
C LEU A 110 -11.88 1.37 3.03
N HIS A 111 -12.61 0.32 2.69
CA HIS A 111 -13.55 0.29 1.57
C HIS A 111 -14.93 0.74 2.03
N ALA A 112 -15.34 1.95 1.62
CA ALA A 112 -16.63 2.53 2.00
C ALA A 112 -17.82 1.70 1.47
N GLY A 113 -17.68 1.13 0.28
CA GLY A 113 -18.80 0.45 -0.38
C GLY A 113 -19.86 1.45 -0.84
N GLY A 114 -21.13 1.08 -0.66
CA GLY A 114 -22.26 1.88 -1.10
C GLY A 114 -23.11 2.38 0.07
N GLY A 115 -23.49 3.65 0.03
CA GLY A 115 -24.16 4.28 1.16
C GLY A 115 -23.62 5.68 1.38
N ASN A 116 -23.98 6.27 2.52
CA ASN A 116 -23.35 7.50 2.98
C ASN A 116 -22.58 7.12 4.23
N ASP A 117 -21.26 7.05 4.10
CA ASP A 117 -20.39 6.43 5.10
C ASP A 117 -19.51 7.47 5.80
N THR A 118 -19.11 7.17 7.03
CA THR A 118 -18.13 7.97 7.79
C THR A 118 -16.89 7.13 8.05
N LEU A 119 -15.75 7.62 7.60
CA LEU A 119 -14.47 6.90 7.66
C LEU A 119 -13.45 7.71 8.45
N THR A 120 -12.77 7.05 9.37
CA THR A 120 -11.60 7.56 10.11
C THR A 120 -10.45 6.60 9.85
N GLY A 121 -9.32 7.11 9.35
CA GLY A 121 -8.15 6.27 9.09
C GLY A 121 -7.41 5.94 10.38
N GLY A 122 -7.26 6.92 11.25
CA GLY A 122 -6.52 6.78 12.50
C GLY A 122 -5.03 7.04 12.32
N ALA A 123 -4.17 6.23 12.92
CA ALA A 123 -2.72 6.42 12.95
C ALA A 123 -2.01 5.51 11.96
N GLY A 124 -1.42 6.02 10.88
CA GLY A 124 -0.68 5.19 9.93
C GLY A 124 -0.75 5.76 8.53
N ARG A 125 -0.60 4.97 7.48
CA ARG A 125 -0.83 5.44 6.11
C ARG A 125 -2.05 4.75 5.56
N ASP A 126 -3.15 5.48 5.52
CA ASP A 126 -4.45 4.87 5.28
C ASP A 126 -4.88 5.04 3.82
N VAL A 127 -5.58 4.03 3.30
CA VAL A 127 -6.19 4.05 1.97
C VAL A 127 -7.70 4.05 2.13
N PHE A 128 -8.33 5.15 1.74
CA PHE A 128 -9.79 5.25 1.66
C PHE A 128 -10.24 4.91 0.25
N ALA A 129 -10.87 3.75 0.08
CA ALA A 129 -11.27 3.19 -1.20
C ALA A 129 -12.77 3.34 -1.47
N PHE A 130 -13.10 3.87 -2.65
CA PHE A 130 -14.48 4.15 -3.07
C PHE A 130 -14.78 3.54 -4.45
N ASP A 131 -15.98 3.03 -4.65
CA ASP A 131 -16.47 2.59 -5.96
C ASP A 131 -17.36 3.67 -6.58
N ARG A 132 -16.94 4.22 -7.73
CA ARG A 132 -17.67 5.28 -8.43
C ARG A 132 -19.12 4.93 -8.73
N ALA A 133 -19.43 3.64 -8.89
CA ALA A 133 -20.75 3.18 -9.28
C ALA A 133 -21.71 3.04 -8.09
N SER A 134 -21.21 2.83 -6.88
CA SER A 134 -22.02 2.47 -5.70
C SER A 134 -21.88 3.43 -4.52
N SER A 135 -20.80 4.22 -4.43
CA SER A 135 -20.60 5.20 -3.36
C SER A 135 -21.67 6.31 -3.37
N GLY A 136 -21.99 6.82 -2.18
CA GLY A 136 -22.94 7.92 -1.98
C GLY A 136 -22.25 9.19 -1.53
N ARG A 137 -22.65 9.71 -0.37
CA ARG A 137 -22.10 10.94 0.22
C ARG A 137 -21.27 10.57 1.45
N ASP A 138 -19.99 10.38 1.22
CA ASP A 138 -19.07 9.89 2.23
C ASP A 138 -18.28 11.02 2.88
N VAL A 139 -17.85 10.78 4.11
CA VAL A 139 -17.09 11.72 4.93
C VAL A 139 -15.84 11.02 5.43
N ILE A 140 -14.67 11.62 5.17
CA ILE A 140 -13.42 11.26 5.83
C ILE A 140 -13.17 12.29 6.94
N THR A 141 -12.93 11.82 8.15
CA THR A 141 -12.90 12.67 9.35
C THR A 141 -11.51 13.23 9.66
N ASP A 142 -10.45 12.53 9.25
CA ASP A 142 -9.08 12.78 9.70
C ASP A 142 -8.00 12.72 8.60
N PHE A 143 -8.39 12.82 7.33
CA PHE A 143 -7.50 12.69 6.18
C PHE A 143 -6.21 13.53 6.31
N ARG A 144 -5.05 12.88 6.37
CA ARG A 144 -3.73 13.50 6.44
C ARG A 144 -3.12 13.61 5.06
N VAL A 145 -3.11 14.84 4.57
CA VAL A 145 -2.53 15.21 3.29
C VAL A 145 -1.05 14.82 3.21
N GLY A 146 -0.70 14.01 2.20
CA GLY A 146 0.68 13.56 1.96
C GLY A 146 1.06 12.26 2.68
N GLN A 147 0.19 11.76 3.56
CA GLN A 147 0.36 10.48 4.26
C GLN A 147 -0.69 9.46 3.77
N ASP A 148 -1.96 9.86 3.82
CA ASP A 148 -3.09 9.03 3.44
C ASP A 148 -3.42 9.15 1.93
N MET A 149 -4.14 8.17 1.43
CA MET A 149 -4.51 8.04 0.03
C MET A 149 -6.02 7.85 -0.14
N ILE A 150 -6.55 8.40 -1.23
CA ILE A 150 -7.91 8.13 -1.68
C ILE A 150 -7.81 7.33 -2.98
N GLU A 151 -8.39 6.14 -2.99
CA GLU A 151 -8.52 5.30 -4.16
C GLU A 151 -9.97 5.30 -4.66
N VAL A 152 -10.14 5.42 -5.97
CA VAL A 152 -11.45 5.48 -6.61
C VAL A 152 -11.50 4.46 -7.73
N GLU A 153 -12.18 3.35 -7.48
CA GLU A 153 -12.31 2.25 -8.43
C GLU A 153 -13.23 2.64 -9.60
N LYS A 154 -12.79 2.33 -10.83
CA LYS A 154 -13.68 2.31 -11.98
C LYS A 154 -14.31 0.91 -12.02
N GLY A 155 -15.64 0.81 -11.88
CA GLY A 155 -16.35 -0.47 -11.98
C GLY A 155 -15.89 -1.33 -13.16
N ASN A 156 -15.93 -2.67 -13.00
CA ASN A 156 -15.63 -3.76 -13.95
C ASN A 156 -14.46 -3.61 -14.95
N SER A 157 -13.55 -2.65 -14.79
CA SER A 157 -12.40 -2.48 -15.70
C SER A 157 -11.25 -1.73 -15.04
N GLY A 158 -10.57 -2.39 -14.11
CA GLY A 158 -9.24 -2.04 -13.62
C GLY A 158 -9.18 -0.84 -12.67
N LEU A 159 -8.35 -1.00 -11.64
CA LEU A 159 -8.00 0.05 -10.70
C LEU A 159 -7.37 1.23 -11.46
N ALA A 160 -7.94 2.41 -11.29
CA ALA A 160 -7.27 3.65 -11.64
C ALA A 160 -7.17 4.45 -10.35
N SER A 161 -6.11 4.22 -9.58
CA SER A 161 -5.80 5.06 -8.42
C SER A 161 -5.68 6.50 -8.94
N LEU A 162 -6.67 7.34 -8.62
CA LEU A 162 -6.65 8.74 -9.00
C LEU A 162 -5.54 9.38 -8.19
N ARG A 163 -4.50 9.89 -8.87
CA ARG A 163 -3.45 10.63 -8.19
C ARG A 163 -4.04 11.92 -7.66
N LEU A 164 -3.48 12.49 -6.59
CA LEU A 164 -3.93 13.77 -6.03
C LEU A 164 -4.19 14.82 -7.13
N SER A 165 -3.34 14.89 -8.16
CA SER A 165 -3.49 15.76 -9.33
C SER A 165 -4.79 15.58 -10.14
N ASP A 166 -5.30 14.35 -10.23
CA ASP A 166 -6.55 14.02 -10.92
C ASP A 166 -7.78 14.33 -10.06
N LEU A 167 -7.63 14.26 -8.72
CA LEU A 167 -8.64 14.68 -7.75
C LEU A 167 -8.90 16.21 -7.83
N PHE A 168 -7.90 17.03 -8.20
CA PHE A 168 -8.06 18.50 -8.30
C PHE A 168 -9.10 18.98 -9.30
N LEU A 169 -9.30 18.25 -10.40
CA LEU A 169 -10.29 18.62 -11.41
C LEU A 169 -11.74 18.49 -10.89
N HIS A 170 -11.92 17.84 -9.74
CA HIS A 170 -13.22 17.49 -9.17
C HIS A 170 -13.44 18.05 -7.75
N LEU A 171 -12.55 18.95 -7.30
CA LEU A 171 -12.64 19.60 -5.99
C LEU A 171 -13.60 20.79 -6.03
N ALA A 172 -14.53 20.81 -5.09
CA ALA A 172 -15.37 21.94 -4.74
C ALA A 172 -15.19 22.29 -3.26
N THR A 173 -15.53 23.54 -2.91
CA THR A 173 -15.60 23.93 -1.49
C THR A 173 -17.01 23.66 -0.99
N GLY A 174 -17.14 22.81 0.01
CA GLY A 174 -18.39 22.53 0.70
C GLY A 174 -18.90 23.75 1.49
N LYS A 175 -20.13 23.65 2.00
CA LYS A 175 -20.78 24.76 2.74
C LYS A 175 -20.00 25.19 3.98
N ASP A 176 -19.22 24.29 4.56
CA ASP A 176 -18.45 24.50 5.79
C ASP A 176 -16.96 24.79 5.50
N GLY A 177 -16.60 25.04 4.23
CA GLY A 177 -15.21 25.28 3.82
C GLY A 177 -14.37 24.02 3.58
N ALA A 178 -14.92 22.85 3.91
CA ALA A 178 -14.29 21.55 3.66
C ALA A 178 -14.13 21.27 2.16
N ALA A 179 -13.08 20.54 1.79
CA ALA A 179 -12.86 20.04 0.46
C ALA A 179 -13.84 18.91 0.14
N VAL A 180 -14.55 19.03 -0.98
CA VAL A 180 -15.51 18.04 -1.47
C VAL A 180 -15.10 17.56 -2.84
N LEU A 181 -14.92 16.25 -2.99
CA LEU A 181 -14.58 15.56 -4.23
C LEU A 181 -15.84 15.01 -4.86
N THR A 182 -16.10 15.27 -6.14
CA THR A 182 -17.27 14.71 -6.86
C THR A 182 -16.85 13.59 -7.82
N LEU A 183 -17.40 12.38 -7.65
CA LEU A 183 -16.96 11.18 -8.41
C LEU A 183 -17.63 11.01 -9.78
N GLY A 184 -18.34 12.02 -10.28
CA GLY A 184 -18.97 12.06 -11.60
C GLY A 184 -20.37 11.42 -11.69
N SER A 185 -20.72 10.49 -10.78
CA SER A 185 -22.05 9.90 -10.63
C SER A 185 -22.99 10.71 -9.71
N GLY A 186 -22.50 11.82 -9.15
CA GLY A 186 -23.18 12.57 -8.09
C GLY A 186 -22.77 12.16 -6.68
N ALA A 187 -22.00 11.07 -6.55
CA ALA A 187 -21.32 10.68 -5.32
C ALA A 187 -20.27 11.74 -4.92
N THR A 188 -20.11 11.94 -3.61
CA THR A 188 -19.20 12.95 -3.05
C THR A 188 -18.40 12.41 -1.89
N ILE A 189 -17.12 12.78 -1.79
CA ILE A 189 -16.28 12.54 -0.61
C ILE A 189 -15.97 13.89 0.02
N THR A 190 -16.33 14.06 1.30
CA THR A 190 -16.02 15.27 2.08
C THR A 190 -14.81 15.01 2.97
N LEU A 191 -13.79 15.86 2.87
CA LEU A 191 -12.59 15.79 3.72
C LEU A 191 -12.73 16.81 4.86
N THR A 192 -13.07 16.33 6.05
CA THR A 192 -13.28 17.18 7.22
C THR A 192 -11.96 17.83 7.64
N GLY A 193 -12.00 19.12 7.99
CA GLY A 193 -10.81 19.86 8.44
C GLY A 193 -9.80 20.21 7.34
N ILE A 194 -9.99 19.73 6.11
CA ILE A 194 -9.14 20.04 4.96
C ILE A 194 -9.86 21.02 4.04
N SER A 195 -9.27 22.21 3.84
CA SER A 195 -9.81 23.18 2.88
C SER A 195 -9.28 22.94 1.47
N THR A 196 -10.03 23.42 0.48
CA THR A 196 -9.59 23.44 -0.93
C THR A 196 -8.31 24.25 -1.11
N ASP A 197 -8.09 25.29 -0.31
CA ASP A 197 -6.86 26.10 -0.35
C ASP A 197 -5.63 25.35 0.18
N GLN A 198 -5.77 24.54 1.23
CA GLN A 198 -4.66 23.71 1.75
C GLN A 198 -4.22 22.69 0.69
N LEU A 199 -5.18 22.02 0.06
CA LEU A 199 -4.93 21.11 -1.05
C LEU A 199 -4.32 21.84 -2.26
N ALA A 200 -4.89 22.98 -2.66
CA ALA A 200 -4.39 23.78 -3.78
C ALA A 200 -2.97 24.30 -3.56
N LYS A 201 -2.62 24.67 -2.31
CA LYS A 201 -1.27 25.07 -1.95
C LYS A 201 -0.30 23.90 -2.05
N LEU A 202 -0.65 22.72 -1.55
CA LEU A 202 0.17 21.51 -1.68
C LEU A 202 0.41 21.15 -3.16
N VAL A 203 -0.64 21.14 -3.99
CA VAL A 203 -0.46 20.85 -5.43
C VAL A 203 0.24 21.96 -6.18
N LYS A 204 0.16 23.20 -5.73
CA LYS A 204 0.96 24.30 -6.28
C LYS A 204 2.44 24.21 -5.84
N GLU A 205 2.72 23.70 -4.65
CA GLU A 205 4.08 23.51 -4.11
C GLU A 205 4.74 22.26 -4.71
N ILE A 206 4.01 21.14 -4.82
CA ILE A 206 4.45 19.93 -5.51
C ILE A 206 4.49 20.17 -7.03
N GLY A 207 3.43 20.70 -7.64
CA GLY A 207 3.32 20.86 -9.09
C GLY A 207 4.24 21.91 -9.73
N LYS A 208 4.82 22.83 -8.94
CA LYS A 208 5.92 23.70 -9.43
C LYS A 208 7.27 22.99 -9.42
N ASN A 209 7.44 22.00 -8.55
CA ASN A 209 8.72 21.32 -8.30
C ASN A 209 8.72 19.84 -8.72
N ALA A 210 7.63 19.36 -9.30
CA ALA A 210 7.46 17.99 -9.76
C ALA A 210 6.77 17.98 -11.13
N VAL A 211 7.23 17.08 -12.00
CA VAL A 211 6.56 16.75 -13.26
C VAL A 211 6.20 15.29 -13.26
N TYR A 212 5.08 14.98 -13.90
CA TYR A 212 4.57 13.63 -13.99
C TYR A 212 4.49 13.20 -15.45
N LYS A 213 4.91 11.97 -15.71
CA LYS A 213 4.71 11.29 -16.98
C LYS A 213 4.37 9.84 -16.69
N LYS A 214 3.30 9.33 -17.32
CA LYS A 214 3.05 7.89 -17.35
C LYS A 214 4.17 7.25 -18.19
N THR A 215 4.89 6.32 -17.59
CA THR A 215 6.10 5.72 -18.17
C THR A 215 6.11 4.24 -17.84
N ASP A 216 6.25 3.39 -18.86
CA ASP A 216 6.59 1.99 -18.70
C ASP A 216 8.11 1.82 -18.74
N VAL A 217 8.71 1.41 -17.62
CA VAL A 217 10.17 1.28 -17.52
C VAL A 217 10.74 0.13 -18.37
N THR A 218 9.90 -0.78 -18.87
CA THR A 218 10.32 -1.84 -19.79
C THR A 218 10.52 -1.33 -21.22
N LEU A 219 10.07 -0.12 -21.52
CA LEU A 219 10.19 0.53 -22.81
C LEU A 219 11.21 1.67 -22.74
N LYS A 220 12.38 1.48 -23.36
CA LYS A 220 13.45 2.48 -23.36
C LYS A 220 12.96 3.87 -23.81
N GLY A 221 12.12 3.92 -24.85
CA GLY A 221 11.59 5.18 -25.37
C GLY A 221 10.74 5.96 -24.37
N ASP A 222 9.99 5.28 -23.50
CA ASP A 222 9.18 5.91 -22.46
C ASP A 222 10.06 6.51 -21.35
N VAL A 223 11.13 5.80 -20.99
CA VAL A 223 12.13 6.27 -20.03
C VAL A 223 12.90 7.48 -20.58
N ASP A 224 13.36 7.41 -21.82
CA ASP A 224 14.05 8.53 -22.48
C ASP A 224 13.16 9.79 -22.48
N GLN A 225 11.88 9.64 -22.83
CA GLN A 225 10.95 10.76 -22.84
C GLN A 225 10.64 11.33 -21.44
N LEU A 226 10.70 10.51 -20.38
CA LEU A 226 10.59 10.98 -19.00
C LEU A 226 11.80 11.82 -18.61
N ILE A 227 13.01 11.34 -18.91
CA ILE A 227 14.24 12.07 -18.60
C ILE A 227 14.33 13.36 -19.43
N ASP A 228 13.94 13.34 -20.70
CA ASP A 228 13.84 14.53 -21.54
C ASP A 228 12.87 15.56 -20.97
N LEU A 229 11.73 15.14 -20.43
CA LEU A 229 10.79 16.03 -19.76
C LEU A 229 11.44 16.66 -18.54
N ALA A 230 12.09 15.87 -17.68
CA ALA A 230 12.77 16.38 -16.50
C ALA A 230 13.88 17.39 -16.85
N LEU A 231 14.72 17.09 -17.85
CA LEU A 231 15.77 17.99 -18.32
C LEU A 231 15.21 19.27 -18.93
N LYS A 232 14.12 19.20 -19.71
CA LYS A 232 13.47 20.39 -20.27
C LYS A 232 12.83 21.27 -19.20
N THR A 233 12.23 20.68 -18.17
CA THR A 233 11.55 21.43 -17.12
C THR A 233 12.50 21.99 -16.07
N PHE A 234 13.48 21.20 -15.63
CA PHE A 234 14.35 21.57 -14.50
C PHE A 234 15.80 21.87 -14.90
N GLY A 235 16.17 21.66 -16.16
CA GLY A 235 17.51 21.94 -16.69
C GLY A 235 18.59 20.92 -16.33
N ARG A 236 18.33 20.03 -15.36
CA ARG A 236 19.28 19.00 -14.89
C ARG A 236 18.55 17.82 -14.24
N VAL A 237 19.27 16.69 -14.12
CA VAL A 237 18.89 15.55 -13.30
C VAL A 237 20.07 15.20 -12.40
N ASP A 238 19.96 15.52 -11.11
CA ASP A 238 21.03 15.29 -10.13
C ASP A 238 20.97 13.92 -9.50
N VAL A 239 19.76 13.40 -9.36
CA VAL A 239 19.49 12.14 -8.70
C VAL A 239 18.60 11.31 -9.61
N LEU A 240 19.02 10.09 -9.89
CA LEU A 240 18.14 9.05 -10.41
C LEU A 240 17.91 8.04 -9.28
N TRP A 241 16.65 7.72 -9.01
CA TRP A 241 16.29 6.62 -8.14
C TRP A 241 15.51 5.56 -8.93
N ASN A 242 16.18 4.46 -9.27
CA ASN A 242 15.55 3.30 -9.88
C ASN A 242 14.80 2.50 -8.80
N ASN A 243 13.55 2.90 -8.54
CA ASN A 243 12.69 2.26 -7.54
C ASN A 243 11.63 1.33 -8.13
N ALA A 244 11.26 1.51 -9.41
CA ALA A 244 10.25 0.67 -10.07
C ALA A 244 10.65 -0.81 -10.01
N GLY A 245 9.73 -1.66 -9.56
CA GLY A 245 9.97 -3.08 -9.40
C GLY A 245 8.67 -3.84 -9.17
N ILE A 246 8.70 -5.14 -9.45
CA ILE A 246 7.60 -6.09 -9.17
C ILE A 246 8.14 -7.35 -8.49
N MET A 247 7.25 -8.09 -7.82
CA MET A 247 7.60 -9.30 -7.06
C MET A 247 6.59 -10.44 -7.25
N PRO A 248 6.28 -10.90 -8.48
CA PRO A 248 5.54 -12.14 -8.64
C PRO A 248 6.40 -13.33 -8.17
N ILE A 249 6.08 -13.88 -7.00
CA ILE A 249 6.84 -14.98 -6.38
C ILE A 249 6.08 -16.30 -6.46
N SER A 250 6.83 -17.36 -6.73
CA SER A 250 6.31 -18.71 -6.94
C SER A 250 7.40 -19.74 -6.67
N PHE A 251 6.99 -20.96 -6.33
CA PHE A 251 7.89 -22.11 -6.44
C PHE A 251 8.18 -22.39 -7.92
N PHE A 252 9.37 -22.90 -8.25
CA PHE A 252 9.78 -23.10 -9.64
C PHE A 252 8.83 -24.04 -10.41
N GLU A 253 8.24 -25.01 -9.73
CA GLU A 253 7.28 -25.97 -10.29
C GLU A 253 5.93 -25.34 -10.64
N GLU A 254 5.61 -24.17 -10.06
CA GLU A 254 4.35 -23.43 -10.25
C GLU A 254 4.54 -22.13 -11.04
N GLY A 255 5.78 -21.81 -11.40
CA GLY A 255 6.12 -20.51 -11.95
C GLY A 255 5.63 -20.30 -13.36
N ASN A 256 5.27 -19.05 -13.64
CA ASN A 256 4.84 -18.60 -14.96
C ASN A 256 6.01 -17.87 -15.66
N LEU A 257 6.37 -18.34 -16.86
CA LEU A 257 7.45 -17.74 -17.65
C LEU A 257 7.19 -16.27 -17.99
N GLU A 258 5.95 -15.88 -18.30
CA GLU A 258 5.59 -14.51 -18.63
C GLU A 258 5.79 -13.58 -17.41
N GLU A 259 5.48 -14.05 -16.20
CA GLU A 259 5.72 -13.30 -14.97
C GLU A 259 7.21 -13.14 -14.70
N TRP A 260 8.01 -14.19 -14.93
CA TRP A 260 9.46 -14.15 -14.77
C TRP A 260 10.13 -13.22 -15.78
N GLU A 261 9.72 -13.28 -17.05
CA GLU A 261 10.18 -12.37 -18.11
C GLU A 261 9.81 -10.92 -17.77
N ARG A 262 8.57 -10.68 -17.35
CA ARG A 262 8.13 -9.35 -16.90
C ARG A 262 8.95 -8.84 -15.71
N MET A 263 9.28 -9.73 -14.76
CA MET A 263 10.10 -9.37 -13.61
C MET A 263 11.53 -9.00 -14.02
N VAL A 264 12.14 -9.74 -14.95
CA VAL A 264 13.46 -9.39 -15.52
C VAL A 264 13.38 -8.05 -16.26
N ASP A 265 12.33 -7.84 -17.04
CA ASP A 265 12.12 -6.62 -17.81
C ASP A 265 11.99 -5.38 -16.91
N VAL A 266 11.20 -5.47 -15.84
CA VAL A 266 11.03 -4.34 -14.92
C VAL A 266 12.25 -4.18 -14.01
N ASN A 267 12.67 -5.25 -13.31
CA ASN A 267 13.65 -5.16 -12.23
C ASN A 267 15.10 -5.04 -12.74
N ILE A 268 15.39 -5.44 -13.99
CA ILE A 268 16.75 -5.35 -14.57
C ILE A 268 16.77 -4.37 -15.75
N LYS A 269 16.00 -4.62 -16.81
CA LYS A 269 16.04 -3.75 -18.00
C LYS A 269 15.60 -2.32 -17.66
N GLY A 270 14.57 -2.14 -16.83
CA GLY A 270 14.15 -0.83 -16.36
C GLY A 270 15.25 -0.05 -15.64
N VAL A 271 16.01 -0.73 -14.76
CA VAL A 271 17.17 -0.15 -14.06
C VAL A 271 18.24 0.29 -15.06
N LEU A 272 18.58 -0.58 -16.02
CA LEU A 272 19.58 -0.27 -17.05
C LEU A 272 19.16 0.91 -17.94
N TYR A 273 17.89 0.98 -18.33
CA TYR A 273 17.37 2.08 -19.12
C TYR A 273 17.39 3.40 -18.36
N GLY A 274 17.01 3.40 -17.08
CA GLY A 274 17.13 4.57 -16.21
C GLY A 274 18.58 5.09 -16.16
N ILE A 275 19.52 4.20 -15.82
CA ILE A 275 20.96 4.53 -15.76
C ILE A 275 21.44 5.11 -17.10
N HIS A 276 21.18 4.41 -18.21
CA HIS A 276 21.60 4.84 -19.53
C HIS A 276 21.02 6.21 -19.92
N ALA A 277 19.78 6.50 -19.55
CA ALA A 277 19.11 7.75 -19.92
C ALA A 277 19.68 8.98 -19.20
N VAL A 278 20.07 8.86 -17.92
CA VAL A 278 20.59 10.00 -17.14
C VAL A 278 22.09 10.21 -17.26
N LEU A 279 22.84 9.13 -17.50
CA LEU A 279 24.30 9.14 -17.38
C LEU A 279 25.00 10.19 -18.26
N PRO A 280 24.62 10.41 -19.54
CA PRO A 280 25.24 11.45 -20.36
C PRO A 280 25.10 12.86 -19.76
N ALA A 281 23.93 13.17 -19.19
CA ALA A 281 23.67 14.48 -18.58
C ALA A 281 24.49 14.67 -17.29
N MET A 282 24.52 13.63 -16.44
CA MET A 282 25.29 13.64 -15.20
C MET A 282 26.81 13.75 -15.45
N LEU A 283 27.34 12.98 -16.41
CA LEU A 283 28.76 13.04 -16.79
C LEU A 283 29.14 14.42 -17.34
N LYS A 284 28.28 15.02 -18.18
CA LYS A 284 28.49 16.38 -18.69
C LYS A 284 28.48 17.41 -17.56
N ALA A 285 27.63 17.23 -16.55
CA ALA A 285 27.56 18.12 -15.39
C ALA A 285 28.73 17.90 -14.40
N GLY A 286 29.45 16.78 -14.49
CA GLY A 286 30.49 16.40 -13.54
C GLY A 286 29.97 16.07 -12.14
N LYS A 287 28.65 15.85 -12.01
CA LYS A 287 27.97 15.54 -10.75
C LYS A 287 26.72 14.73 -11.02
N GLY A 288 26.43 13.80 -10.13
CA GLY A 288 25.17 13.05 -10.11
C GLY A 288 25.18 12.00 -9.02
N HIS A 289 24.01 11.43 -8.76
CA HIS A 289 23.82 10.32 -7.84
C HIS A 289 22.82 9.33 -8.44
N ILE A 290 23.24 8.08 -8.63
CA ILE A 290 22.37 7.01 -9.07
C ILE A 290 22.10 6.08 -7.89
N LEU A 291 20.83 5.90 -7.56
CA LEU A 291 20.36 4.97 -6.54
C LEU A 291 19.49 3.90 -7.19
N SER A 292 19.57 2.67 -6.70
CA SER A 292 18.68 1.59 -7.11
C SER A 292 18.20 0.81 -5.91
N THR A 293 16.90 0.51 -5.88
CA THR A 293 16.27 -0.31 -4.84
C THR A 293 16.42 -1.79 -5.20
N SER A 294 17.39 -2.45 -4.55
CA SER A 294 17.51 -3.91 -4.54
C SER A 294 16.56 -4.50 -3.47
N SER A 295 17.00 -5.50 -2.71
CA SER A 295 16.31 -6.10 -1.58
C SER A 295 17.28 -6.97 -0.80
N THR A 296 17.04 -7.24 0.48
CA THR A 296 17.74 -8.31 1.21
C THR A 296 17.64 -9.66 0.50
N ALA A 297 16.61 -9.89 -0.34
CA ALA A 297 16.50 -11.04 -1.23
C ALA A 297 17.64 -11.13 -2.27
N GLY A 298 18.28 -10.01 -2.63
CA GLY A 298 19.48 -9.96 -3.46
C GLY A 298 20.78 -10.27 -2.70
N LEU A 299 20.71 -10.39 -1.37
CA LEU A 299 21.84 -10.77 -0.51
C LEU A 299 21.70 -12.22 -0.01
N LYS A 300 20.46 -12.67 0.19
CA LYS A 300 20.12 -14.02 0.63
C LYS A 300 18.86 -14.50 -0.08
N ILE A 301 18.90 -15.73 -0.56
CA ILE A 301 17.77 -16.36 -1.25
C ILE A 301 16.79 -16.92 -0.23
N PHE A 302 15.50 -16.66 -0.43
CA PHE A 302 14.41 -17.22 0.36
C PHE A 302 13.62 -18.24 -0.48
N PRO A 303 12.91 -19.19 0.15
CA PRO A 303 12.00 -20.07 -0.58
C PRO A 303 10.97 -19.26 -1.38
N SER A 304 10.61 -19.73 -2.57
CA SER A 304 9.69 -19.09 -3.54
C SER A 304 10.14 -17.75 -4.16
N THR A 305 11.27 -17.19 -3.72
CA THR A 305 11.78 -15.91 -4.26
C THR A 305 12.87 -16.10 -5.30
N GLY A 306 13.04 -17.29 -5.90
CA GLY A 306 14.21 -17.63 -6.73
C GLY A 306 14.52 -16.61 -7.84
N VAL A 307 13.56 -16.35 -8.73
CA VAL A 307 13.71 -15.38 -9.83
C VAL A 307 13.81 -13.95 -9.29
N TYR A 308 12.99 -13.59 -8.31
CA TYR A 308 13.05 -12.27 -7.67
C TYR A 308 14.42 -11.97 -7.05
N SER A 309 14.92 -12.88 -6.23
CA SER A 309 16.26 -12.82 -5.63
C SER A 309 17.33 -12.70 -6.70
N ALA A 310 17.23 -13.46 -7.78
CA ALA A 310 18.15 -13.35 -8.91
C ALA A 310 18.13 -11.95 -9.55
N THR A 311 16.95 -11.35 -9.76
CA THR A 311 16.88 -9.96 -10.26
C THR A 311 17.49 -8.96 -9.30
N LYS A 312 17.29 -9.12 -7.99
CA LYS A 312 17.85 -8.23 -6.97
C LYS A 312 19.37 -8.40 -6.80
N SER A 313 19.87 -9.62 -6.93
CA SER A 313 21.31 -9.92 -7.03
C SER A 313 21.93 -9.32 -8.29
N ALA A 314 21.22 -9.36 -9.43
CA ALA A 314 21.68 -8.72 -10.66
C ALA A 314 21.77 -7.20 -10.50
N VAL A 315 20.79 -6.56 -9.85
CA VAL A 315 20.84 -5.13 -9.52
C VAL A 315 22.05 -4.81 -8.64
N LYS A 316 22.37 -5.65 -7.63
CA LYS A 316 23.60 -5.49 -6.83
C LYS A 316 24.84 -5.46 -7.73
N SER A 317 25.03 -6.49 -8.55
CA SER A 317 26.21 -6.59 -9.42
C SER A 317 26.32 -5.44 -10.42
N ILE A 318 25.19 -5.02 -11.03
CA ILE A 318 25.13 -3.88 -11.94
C ILE A 318 25.58 -2.60 -11.23
N MET A 319 25.06 -2.35 -10.04
CA MET A 319 25.36 -1.13 -9.29
C MET A 319 26.80 -1.13 -8.74
N GLU A 320 27.33 -2.29 -8.35
CA GLU A 320 28.75 -2.44 -7.99
C GLU A 320 29.66 -2.12 -9.18
N GLY A 321 29.41 -2.70 -10.35
CA GLY A 321 30.18 -2.38 -11.56
C GLY A 321 30.11 -0.91 -11.94
N LEU A 322 28.91 -0.33 -11.91
CA LEU A 322 28.69 1.09 -12.19
C LEU A 322 29.47 1.99 -11.23
N ARG A 323 29.51 1.63 -9.94
CA ARG A 323 30.25 2.37 -8.92
C ARG A 323 31.75 2.40 -9.19
N GLU A 324 32.33 1.27 -9.58
CA GLU A 324 33.76 1.19 -9.93
C GLU A 324 34.07 2.02 -11.19
N GLU A 325 33.22 1.95 -12.21
CA GLU A 325 33.43 2.71 -13.46
C GLU A 325 33.29 4.24 -13.28
N LEU A 326 32.41 4.67 -12.37
CA LEU A 326 32.08 6.07 -12.13
C LEU A 326 32.75 6.66 -10.88
N ALA A 327 33.68 5.93 -10.26
CA ALA A 327 34.39 6.35 -9.06
C ALA A 327 34.97 7.77 -9.22
N GLY A 328 34.70 8.62 -8.23
CA GLY A 328 35.12 10.03 -8.22
C GLY A 328 34.38 10.95 -9.20
N LYS A 329 33.39 10.44 -9.95
CA LYS A 329 32.59 11.22 -10.90
C LYS A 329 31.13 11.31 -10.48
N ILE A 330 30.50 10.17 -10.21
CA ILE A 330 29.07 10.04 -9.91
C ILE A 330 28.92 9.15 -8.67
N LYS A 331 28.08 9.55 -7.72
CA LYS A 331 27.76 8.73 -6.55
C LYS A 331 26.85 7.57 -6.96
N VAL A 332 27.08 6.38 -6.42
CA VAL A 332 26.27 5.18 -6.74
C VAL A 332 25.92 4.44 -5.45
N THR A 333 24.63 4.38 -5.12
CA THR A 333 24.09 3.74 -3.91
C THR A 333 23.16 2.59 -4.25
N THR A 334 23.26 1.49 -3.51
CA THR A 334 22.30 0.39 -3.56
C THR A 334 21.58 0.26 -2.23
N LEU A 335 20.25 0.24 -2.28
CA LEU A 335 19.41 0.01 -1.10
C LEU A 335 19.00 -1.46 -1.06
N TYR A 336 19.05 -2.07 0.12
CA TYR A 336 18.61 -3.44 0.38
C TYR A 336 17.54 -3.45 1.49
N PRO A 337 16.29 -3.06 1.17
CA PRO A 337 15.18 -3.18 2.11
C PRO A 337 14.86 -4.65 2.44
N GLY A 338 14.51 -4.90 3.70
CA GLY A 338 13.80 -6.09 4.17
C GLY A 338 12.30 -6.02 3.88
N ALA A 339 11.46 -6.56 4.76
CA ALA A 339 10.01 -6.44 4.63
C ALA A 339 9.55 -4.98 4.78
N VAL A 340 8.75 -4.49 3.84
CA VAL A 340 8.18 -3.13 3.81
C VAL A 340 6.70 -3.22 3.47
N SER A 341 5.86 -2.51 4.21
CA SER A 341 4.42 -2.37 3.97
C SER A 341 4.21 -1.63 2.64
N THR A 342 3.91 -2.36 1.56
CA THR A 342 3.73 -1.82 0.19
C THR A 342 2.75 -2.68 -0.61
N GLU A 343 2.37 -2.20 -1.80
CA GLU A 343 1.46 -2.90 -2.71
C GLU A 343 2.10 -4.13 -3.38
N LEU A 344 3.42 -4.35 -3.25
CA LEU A 344 4.15 -5.46 -3.87
C LEU A 344 3.60 -6.85 -3.49
N GLY A 345 2.94 -6.98 -2.33
CA GLY A 345 2.28 -8.21 -1.90
C GLY A 345 1.04 -8.58 -2.74
N ARG A 346 0.48 -7.63 -3.50
CA ARG A 346 -0.70 -7.85 -4.35
C ARG A 346 -0.39 -8.66 -5.62
N ASP A 347 0.89 -8.77 -5.99
CA ASP A 347 1.36 -9.51 -7.18
C ASP A 347 1.63 -11.00 -6.91
N ILE A 348 1.31 -11.52 -5.72
CA ILE A 348 1.51 -12.94 -5.39
C ILE A 348 0.43 -13.77 -6.09
N THR A 349 0.82 -14.49 -7.14
CA THR A 349 -0.10 -15.30 -7.97
C THR A 349 -0.10 -16.79 -7.61
N SER A 350 0.89 -17.27 -6.85
CA SER A 350 0.93 -18.67 -6.38
C SER A 350 0.06 -18.87 -5.14
N LYS A 351 -0.95 -19.75 -5.26
CA LYS A 351 -1.79 -20.18 -4.15
C LYS A 351 -0.97 -20.82 -3.02
N ARG A 352 0.07 -21.58 -3.35
CA ARG A 352 0.94 -22.22 -2.36
C ARG A 352 1.78 -21.21 -1.59
N VAL A 353 2.26 -20.16 -2.26
CA VAL A 353 2.94 -19.05 -1.60
C VAL A 353 1.96 -18.30 -0.70
N PHE A 354 0.73 -18.05 -1.17
CA PHE A 354 -0.32 -17.42 -0.36
C PHE A 354 -0.63 -18.24 0.91
N GLU A 355 -0.84 -19.55 0.78
CA GLU A 355 -1.06 -20.45 1.93
C GLU A 355 0.16 -20.53 2.86
N MET A 356 1.37 -20.47 2.32
CA MET A 356 2.61 -20.46 3.10
C MET A 356 2.72 -19.19 3.95
N ILE A 357 2.48 -18.02 3.33
CA ILE A 357 2.52 -16.72 4.02
C ILE A 357 1.42 -16.65 5.08
N GLY A 358 0.19 -17.11 4.77
CA GLY A 358 -0.90 -17.15 5.74
C GLY A 358 -0.58 -18.01 6.97
N LYS A 359 0.21 -19.08 6.83
CA LYS A 359 0.67 -19.91 7.97
C LYS A 359 1.81 -19.29 8.78
N MET A 360 2.54 -18.33 8.22
CA MET A 360 3.64 -17.66 8.91
C MET A 360 3.16 -16.60 9.91
N GLY A 361 1.87 -16.22 9.85
CA GLY A 361 1.33 -15.12 10.64
C GLY A 361 1.83 -13.76 10.17
N PRO A 362 1.52 -12.68 10.90
CA PRO A 362 1.93 -11.33 10.53
C PRO A 362 3.46 -11.20 10.47
N MET A 363 3.96 -10.77 9.32
CA MET A 363 5.38 -10.45 9.16
C MET A 363 5.62 -9.02 9.64
N ALA A 364 6.55 -8.85 10.58
CA ALA A 364 7.04 -7.51 10.91
C ALA A 364 7.51 -6.82 9.63
N SER A 365 7.01 -5.62 9.36
CA SER A 365 7.32 -4.79 8.21
C SER A 365 7.76 -3.40 8.66
N MET A 366 8.46 -2.70 7.78
CA MET A 366 8.73 -1.27 7.95
C MET A 366 7.75 -0.47 7.11
N GLU A 367 7.47 0.75 7.52
CA GLU A 367 6.79 1.71 6.66
C GLU A 367 7.70 2.16 5.51
N ALA A 368 7.09 2.48 4.37
CA ALA A 368 7.82 2.93 3.17
C ALA A 368 8.69 4.18 3.43
N ASP A 369 8.31 5.00 4.41
CA ASP A 369 9.02 6.22 4.80
C ASP A 369 10.42 5.91 5.36
N ALA A 370 10.62 4.74 5.98
CA ALA A 370 11.96 4.31 6.41
C ALA A 370 12.92 4.14 5.22
N ILE A 371 12.40 3.77 4.04
CA ILE A 371 13.18 3.67 2.81
C ILE A 371 13.44 5.06 2.23
N ALA A 372 12.46 5.96 2.30
CA ALA A 372 12.62 7.35 1.90
C ALA A 372 13.70 8.06 2.74
N ASP A 373 13.71 7.85 4.06
CA ASP A 373 14.72 8.40 4.97
C ASP A 373 16.12 7.88 4.63
N ALA A 374 16.24 6.60 4.27
CA ALA A 374 17.50 6.02 3.82
C ALA A 374 18.01 6.65 2.51
N VAL A 375 17.11 6.92 1.57
CA VAL A 375 17.41 7.64 0.33
C VAL A 375 17.87 9.06 0.64
N ILE A 376 17.12 9.79 1.47
CA ILE A 376 17.43 11.17 1.88
C ILE A 376 18.79 11.23 2.57
N TYR A 377 19.08 10.29 3.46
CA TYR A 377 20.39 10.16 4.10
C TYR A 377 21.51 9.99 3.07
N ALA A 378 21.36 9.10 2.08
CA ALA A 378 22.37 8.86 1.06
C ALA A 378 22.63 10.10 0.19
N ILE A 379 21.57 10.77 -0.27
CA ILE A 379 21.70 11.92 -1.19
C ILE A 379 22.17 13.19 -0.49
N SER A 380 21.89 13.33 0.81
CA SER A 380 22.29 14.51 1.61
C SER A 380 23.74 14.49 2.09
N GLN A 381 24.47 13.38 1.87
CA GLN A 381 25.89 13.34 2.19
C GLN A 381 26.69 14.36 1.36
N PRO A 382 27.79 14.91 1.92
CA PRO A 382 28.75 15.75 1.20
C PRO A 382 29.16 15.17 -0.17
N GLU A 383 29.57 16.03 -1.10
CA GLU A 383 29.87 15.61 -2.48
C GLU A 383 31.00 14.58 -2.58
N ASP A 384 31.96 14.63 -1.66
CA ASP A 384 33.09 13.72 -1.53
C ASP A 384 32.78 12.44 -0.74
N ILE A 385 31.55 12.31 -0.22
CA ILE A 385 31.10 11.14 0.55
C ILE A 385 30.04 10.38 -0.26
N GLY A 386 30.38 9.16 -0.65
CA GLY A 386 29.47 8.19 -1.24
C GLY A 386 29.02 7.15 -0.22
N VAL A 387 27.71 7.00 -0.03
CA VAL A 387 27.16 5.83 0.67
C VAL A 387 26.96 4.73 -0.37
N ASN A 388 27.78 3.68 -0.32
CA ASN A 388 27.73 2.64 -1.35
C ASN A 388 26.49 1.76 -1.21
N GLU A 389 26.18 1.35 0.02
CA GLU A 389 25.15 0.38 0.31
C GLU A 389 24.44 0.72 1.61
N ILE A 390 23.12 0.51 1.64
CA ILE A 390 22.31 0.65 2.84
C ILE A 390 21.40 -0.58 2.93
N THR A 391 21.57 -1.38 3.99
CA THR A 391 20.67 -2.51 4.29
C THR A 391 19.83 -2.15 5.51
N ILE A 392 18.50 -2.21 5.38
CA ILE A 392 17.56 -1.85 6.46
C ILE A 392 16.44 -2.87 6.47
N ARG A 393 16.04 -3.31 7.66
CA ARG A 393 14.98 -4.31 7.88
C ARG A 393 14.30 -4.08 9.23
N PRO A 394 13.09 -4.62 9.43
CA PRO A 394 12.50 -4.75 10.76
C PRO A 394 13.48 -5.45 11.72
N LEU A 395 13.50 -5.01 12.97
CA LEU A 395 14.41 -5.56 13.99
C LEU A 395 14.18 -7.07 14.19
N GLN A 396 12.92 -7.48 14.11
CA GLN A 396 12.41 -8.84 14.31
C GLN A 396 12.75 -9.80 13.16
N GLN A 397 13.19 -9.30 11.99
CA GLN A 397 13.49 -10.14 10.83
C GLN A 397 14.94 -10.65 10.89
N ALA A 398 15.19 -11.96 10.99
CA ALA A 398 16.56 -12.50 10.97
C ALA A 398 17.25 -12.31 9.61
N ILE A 399 18.60 -12.22 9.61
CA ILE A 399 19.43 -12.17 8.39
C ILE A 399 19.38 -13.50 7.67
#